data_AF-A0A9J6EFM6-F1
#
_entry.id   AF-A0A9J6EFM6-F1
#
_cell.length_a   1.000
_cell.length_b   1.000
_cell.length_c   1.000
_cell.angle_alpha   90.00
_cell.angle_beta   90.00
_cell.angle_gamma   90.00
#
_symmetry.space_group_name_H-M   'P 1'
#
loop_
_entity.id
_entity.type
_entity.pdbx_description
1 polymer ?
#
loop_
_entity_poly.entity_id
_entity_poly.type
_entity_poly.pdbx_seq_one_letter_code
_entity_poly.pdbx_strand_id
1 'polypeptide(L)'
;MQDGSRCSVADYFQNRYGRLVYPNLPCIQVGNLAHPVYLPLEVCEIVEGQHCRKKLDENHTSEMIKRTAQPPAKHFNEIRHLEPTQLKGRVLEPPSLVFENNVVTKPREGTWELHGKHFYKAASLTRKTLLNLIRFAQRDGLDNFVKLLVRTGNELGMRIEQPVDISSADTNRKPIRTMLLEEQCKVPNIQMVIIVLA
;
A
#
# COMPACT_ATOMS: atom_id res chain seq x y z
N MET A 1 13.23 -47.85 12.90
CA MET A 1 14.01 -49.09 12.67
C MET A 1 13.97 -49.91 13.95
N GLN A 2 13.87 -51.24 13.87
CA GLN A 2 13.75 -52.13 15.03
C GLN A 2 15.11 -52.58 15.59
N ASP A 3 16.25 -52.22 14.97
CA ASP A 3 17.59 -52.73 15.28
C ASP A 3 18.55 -51.71 15.94
N GLY A 4 18.14 -50.46 16.15
CA GLY A 4 18.97 -49.42 16.76
C GLY A 4 20.16 -48.94 15.92
N SER A 5 20.29 -49.36 14.65
CA SER A 5 21.38 -48.93 13.78
C SER A 5 21.15 -47.52 13.23
N ARG A 6 22.21 -46.71 13.13
CA ARG A 6 22.16 -45.37 12.51
C ARG A 6 22.37 -45.53 11.01
N CYS A 7 21.41 -45.10 10.20
CA CYS A 7 21.58 -44.99 8.75
C CYS A 7 21.04 -43.65 8.24
N SER A 8 21.46 -43.25 7.03
CA SER A 8 20.93 -42.05 6.39
C SER A 8 19.52 -42.28 5.85
N VAL A 9 18.77 -41.20 5.62
CA VAL A 9 17.45 -41.28 4.97
C VAL A 9 17.60 -41.84 3.55
N ALA A 10 18.64 -41.44 2.81
CA ALA A 10 18.89 -41.93 1.45
C ALA A 10 19.15 -43.46 1.43
N ASP A 11 19.98 -43.97 2.34
CA ASP A 11 20.26 -45.41 2.44
C ASP A 11 19.01 -46.18 2.86
N TYR A 12 18.22 -45.65 3.80
CA TYR A 12 16.96 -46.26 4.22
C TYR A 12 16.00 -46.41 3.03
N PHE A 13 15.79 -45.33 2.27
CA PHE A 13 14.90 -45.36 1.11
C PHE A 13 15.45 -46.27 0.01
N GLN A 14 16.77 -46.23 -0.27
CA GLN A 14 17.40 -47.12 -1.25
C GLN A 14 17.19 -48.60 -0.92
N ASN A 15 17.29 -48.97 0.36
CA ASN A 15 17.13 -50.36 0.79
C ASN A 15 15.67 -50.81 0.94
N ARG A 16 14.75 -49.89 1.31
CA ARG A 16 13.35 -50.24 1.64
C ARG A 16 12.36 -50.02 0.50
N TYR A 17 12.59 -49.03 -0.35
CA TYR A 17 11.61 -48.58 -1.35
C TYR A 17 12.23 -48.46 -2.75
N GLY A 18 13.39 -47.80 -2.85
CA GLY A 18 14.08 -47.53 -4.11
C GLY A 18 15.05 -46.35 -3.96
N ARG A 19 16.02 -46.26 -4.88
CA ARG A 19 17.02 -45.19 -4.87
C ARG A 19 16.38 -43.84 -5.19
N LEU A 20 16.63 -42.84 -4.35
CA LEU A 20 16.24 -41.45 -4.58
C LEU A 20 17.01 -40.86 -5.79
N VAL A 21 16.34 -40.02 -6.58
CA VAL A 21 16.94 -39.35 -7.75
C VAL A 21 17.79 -38.15 -7.31
N TYR A 22 17.37 -37.47 -6.25
CA TYR A 22 18.01 -36.27 -5.69
C TYR A 22 18.37 -36.46 -4.21
N PRO A 23 19.26 -37.42 -3.86
CA PRO A 23 19.59 -37.77 -2.48
C PRO A 23 20.25 -36.64 -1.68
N ASN A 24 20.75 -35.59 -2.37
CA ASN A 24 21.42 -34.45 -1.74
C ASN A 24 20.45 -33.32 -1.34
N LEU A 25 19.15 -33.44 -1.65
CA LEU A 25 18.16 -32.47 -1.22
C LEU A 25 17.83 -32.62 0.28
N PRO A 26 17.45 -31.54 0.97
CA PRO A 26 17.04 -31.63 2.36
C PRO A 26 15.78 -32.46 2.52
N CYS A 27 15.65 -33.12 3.68
CA CYS A 27 14.41 -33.79 4.06
C CYS A 27 13.44 -32.79 4.72
N ILE A 28 12.14 -33.03 4.53
CA ILE A 28 11.09 -32.39 5.34
C ILE A 28 11.03 -33.12 6.67
N GLN A 29 11.19 -32.39 7.76
CA GLN A 29 10.91 -32.91 9.09
C GLN A 29 9.43 -32.73 9.42
N VAL A 30 8.74 -33.83 9.71
CA VAL A 30 7.35 -33.85 10.14
C VAL A 30 7.22 -34.52 11.51
N GLY A 31 6.07 -34.32 12.17
CA GLY A 31 5.80 -34.87 13.51
C GLY A 31 6.37 -34.01 14.64
N ASN A 32 6.51 -34.62 15.82
CA ASN A 32 6.99 -33.95 17.03
C ASN A 32 8.54 -33.94 17.06
N LEU A 33 9.14 -32.89 17.60
CA LEU A 33 10.58 -32.77 17.87
C LEU A 33 11.15 -33.94 18.70
N ALA A 34 10.35 -34.55 19.57
CA ALA A 34 10.78 -35.71 20.37
C ALA A 34 10.92 -37.01 19.54
N HIS A 35 10.16 -37.13 18.45
CA HIS A 35 10.18 -38.29 17.55
C HIS A 35 10.09 -37.79 16.10
N PRO A 36 11.14 -37.14 15.59
CA PRO A 36 11.10 -36.52 14.28
C PRO A 36 11.05 -37.59 13.19
N VAL A 37 10.20 -37.39 12.20
CA VAL A 37 10.15 -38.20 10.99
C VAL A 37 10.69 -37.36 9.84
N TYR A 38 11.65 -37.92 9.10
CA TYR A 38 12.30 -37.25 7.98
C TYR A 38 11.82 -37.87 6.67
N LEU A 39 11.22 -37.05 5.81
CA LEU A 39 10.72 -37.46 4.50
C LEU A 39 11.53 -36.76 3.41
N PRO A 40 12.09 -37.49 2.42
CA PRO A 40 12.66 -36.87 1.24
C PRO A 40 11.64 -35.97 0.53
N LEU A 41 12.10 -34.85 -0.03
CA LEU A 41 11.24 -33.94 -0.80
C LEU A 41 10.54 -34.66 -1.98
N GLU A 42 11.22 -35.62 -2.61
CA GLU A 42 10.74 -36.39 -3.75
C GLU A 42 9.52 -37.26 -3.47
N VAL A 43 9.26 -37.60 -2.20
CA VAL A 43 8.16 -38.47 -1.81
C VAL A 43 7.03 -37.69 -1.14
N CYS A 44 7.08 -36.36 -1.17
CA CYS A 44 6.09 -35.47 -0.57
C CYS A 44 5.29 -34.73 -1.65
N GLU A 45 3.98 -34.62 -1.45
CA GLU A 45 3.10 -33.75 -2.23
C GLU A 45 2.43 -32.71 -1.34
N ILE A 46 2.12 -31.54 -1.91
CA ILE A 46 1.36 -30.52 -1.19
C ILE A 46 -0.11 -30.88 -1.31
N VAL A 47 -0.73 -31.21 -0.17
CA VAL A 47 -2.17 -31.50 -0.10
C VAL A 47 -2.98 -30.28 -0.54
N GLU A 48 -4.00 -30.50 -1.38
CA GLU A 48 -4.88 -29.44 -1.89
C GLU A 48 -5.75 -28.80 -0.78
N GLY A 49 -6.32 -27.63 -1.08
CA GLY A 49 -7.24 -26.93 -0.16
C GLY A 49 -6.59 -26.20 1.02
N GLN A 50 -5.26 -26.22 1.11
CA GLN A 50 -4.53 -25.48 2.15
C GLN A 50 -4.55 -23.96 1.87
N HIS A 51 -5.14 -23.19 2.79
CA HIS A 51 -5.19 -21.73 2.68
C HIS A 51 -3.81 -21.09 2.94
N CYS A 52 -3.32 -20.31 1.98
CA CYS A 52 -2.10 -19.54 2.16
C CYS A 52 -2.36 -18.31 3.06
N ARG A 53 -1.82 -18.34 4.28
CA ARG A 53 -1.91 -17.21 5.24
C ARG A 53 -0.83 -16.15 5.06
N LYS A 54 0.18 -16.42 4.23
CA LYS A 54 1.28 -15.48 4.01
C LYS A 54 0.78 -14.33 3.13
N LYS A 55 1.30 -13.12 3.38
CA LYS A 55 1.05 -11.99 2.49
C LYS A 55 1.55 -12.33 1.09
N LEU A 56 0.68 -12.18 0.10
CA LEU A 56 1.03 -12.34 -1.29
C LEU A 56 1.96 -11.21 -1.72
N ASP A 57 2.85 -11.49 -2.67
CA ASP A 57 3.59 -10.44 -3.34
C ASP A 57 2.65 -9.58 -4.21
N GLU A 58 3.17 -8.46 -4.70
CA GLU A 58 2.40 -7.48 -5.47
C GLU A 58 1.85 -8.06 -6.78
N ASN A 59 2.59 -8.98 -7.42
CA ASN A 59 2.17 -9.62 -8.66
C ASN A 59 1.02 -10.59 -8.42
N HIS A 60 1.13 -11.46 -7.42
CA HIS A 60 0.08 -12.37 -7.02
C HIS A 60 -1.16 -11.63 -6.51
N THR A 61 -0.98 -10.50 -5.79
CA THR A 61 -2.10 -9.66 -5.35
C THR A 61 -2.81 -9.01 -6.54
N SER A 62 -2.06 -8.47 -7.50
CA SER A 62 -2.62 -7.89 -8.73
C SER A 62 -3.41 -8.92 -9.53
N GLU A 63 -2.87 -10.13 -9.69
CA GLU A 63 -3.54 -11.22 -10.39
C GLU A 63 -4.80 -11.67 -9.65
N MET A 64 -4.74 -11.78 -8.32
CA MET A 64 -5.91 -12.08 -7.49
C MET A 64 -7.01 -11.03 -7.68
N ILE A 65 -6.68 -9.73 -7.62
CA ILE A 65 -7.64 -8.65 -7.86
C ILE A 65 -8.26 -8.78 -9.26
N LYS A 66 -7.45 -8.97 -10.31
CA LYS A 66 -7.95 -9.13 -11.68
C LYS A 66 -8.90 -10.31 -11.83
N ARG A 67 -8.63 -11.43 -11.14
CA ARG A 67 -9.46 -12.64 -11.21
C ARG A 67 -10.74 -12.53 -10.38
N THR A 68 -10.71 -11.79 -9.27
CA THR A 68 -11.81 -11.77 -8.29
C THR A 68 -12.70 -10.54 -8.39
N ALA A 69 -12.18 -9.41 -8.89
CA ALA A 69 -12.97 -8.20 -9.07
C ALA A 69 -14.01 -8.41 -10.18
N GLN A 70 -15.29 -8.23 -9.83
CA GLN A 70 -16.40 -8.38 -10.75
C GLN A 70 -17.37 -7.20 -10.64
N PRO A 71 -17.89 -6.68 -11.78
CA PRO A 71 -18.94 -5.67 -11.76
C PRO A 71 -20.21 -6.17 -11.05
N PRO A 72 -20.97 -5.30 -10.35
CA PRO A 72 -22.15 -5.70 -9.58
C PRO A 72 -23.18 -6.49 -10.39
N ALA A 73 -23.43 -6.12 -11.65
CA ALA A 73 -24.38 -6.82 -12.52
C ALA A 73 -23.94 -8.26 -12.81
N LYS A 74 -22.64 -8.49 -13.03
CA LYS A 74 -22.09 -9.84 -13.26
C LYS A 74 -22.20 -10.68 -11.99
N HIS A 75 -21.76 -10.12 -10.85
CA HIS A 75 -21.82 -10.81 -9.57
C HIS A 75 -23.27 -11.18 -9.20
N PHE A 76 -24.22 -10.26 -9.37
CA PHE A 76 -25.64 -10.52 -9.11
C PHE A 76 -26.19 -11.67 -9.96
N ASN A 77 -25.81 -11.74 -11.24
CA ASN A 77 -26.23 -12.84 -12.13
C ASN A 77 -25.69 -14.20 -11.67
N GLU A 78 -24.46 -14.26 -11.15
CA GLU A 78 -23.85 -15.49 -10.63
C GLU A 78 -24.60 -16.01 -9.40
N ILE A 79 -24.99 -15.12 -8.48
CA ILE A 79 -25.67 -15.49 -7.23
C ILE A 79 -27.21 -15.48 -7.33
N ARG A 80 -27.78 -15.13 -8.49
CA ARG A 80 -29.24 -14.97 -8.66
C ARG A 80 -30.04 -16.21 -8.26
N HIS A 81 -29.46 -17.39 -8.44
CA HIS A 81 -30.03 -18.68 -8.09
C HIS A 81 -30.24 -18.87 -6.57
N LEU A 82 -29.60 -18.05 -5.73
CA LEU A 82 -29.78 -18.03 -4.28
C LEU A 82 -31.01 -17.22 -3.83
N GLU A 83 -31.80 -16.71 -4.78
CA GLU A 83 -33.01 -15.92 -4.55
C GLU A 83 -32.83 -14.76 -3.54
N PRO A 84 -31.96 -13.77 -3.86
CA PRO A 84 -31.67 -12.69 -2.91
C PRO A 84 -32.94 -11.94 -2.45
N THR A 85 -33.02 -11.68 -1.14
CA THR A 85 -34.15 -10.97 -0.52
C THR A 85 -34.34 -9.58 -1.13
N GLN A 86 -35.55 -9.30 -1.59
CA GLN A 86 -35.92 -8.00 -2.14
C GLN A 86 -36.22 -7.00 -1.02
N LEU A 87 -35.63 -5.81 -1.12
CA LEU A 87 -35.77 -4.73 -0.15
C LEU A 87 -36.08 -3.42 -0.87
N LYS A 88 -36.99 -2.62 -0.30
CA LYS A 88 -37.28 -1.27 -0.81
C LYS A 88 -36.21 -0.30 -0.32
N GLY A 89 -35.27 0.04 -1.19
CA GLY A 89 -34.30 1.11 -0.96
C GLY A 89 -34.89 2.51 -1.14
N ARG A 90 -34.15 3.52 -0.68
CA ARG A 90 -34.38 4.93 -1.00
C ARG A 90 -33.05 5.58 -1.38
N VAL A 91 -33.03 6.33 -2.46
CA VAL A 91 -31.90 7.20 -2.80
C VAL A 91 -32.16 8.54 -2.15
N LEU A 92 -31.28 8.96 -1.25
CA LEU A 92 -31.40 10.26 -0.59
C LEU A 92 -30.87 11.36 -1.52
N GLU A 93 -31.55 12.50 -1.50
CA GLU A 93 -31.05 13.69 -2.19
C GLU A 93 -29.73 14.12 -1.57
N PRO A 94 -28.66 14.32 -2.37
CA PRO A 94 -27.38 14.71 -1.83
C PRO A 94 -27.46 16.15 -1.27
N PRO A 95 -26.78 16.44 -0.15
CA PRO A 95 -26.75 17.78 0.41
C PRO A 95 -25.98 18.73 -0.51
N SER A 96 -26.37 19.99 -0.49
CA SER A 96 -25.66 21.04 -1.22
C SER A 96 -24.38 21.44 -0.47
N LEU A 97 -23.31 21.70 -1.22
CA LEU A 97 -22.04 22.20 -0.72
C LEU A 97 -21.97 23.70 -0.96
N VAL A 98 -21.52 24.45 0.04
CA VAL A 98 -21.39 25.92 -0.02
C VAL A 98 -19.91 26.29 -0.01
N PHE A 99 -19.54 27.16 -0.93
CA PHE A 99 -18.19 27.69 -1.14
C PHE A 99 -18.12 29.19 -0.82
N GLU A 100 -16.96 29.79 -1.09
CA GLU A 100 -16.79 31.24 -0.98
C GLU A 100 -17.89 31.97 -1.77
N ASN A 101 -18.31 33.15 -1.28
CA ASN A 101 -19.36 33.97 -1.89
C ASN A 101 -20.72 33.26 -2.02
N ASN A 102 -21.01 32.28 -1.15
CA ASN A 102 -22.24 31.48 -1.17
C ASN A 102 -22.45 30.73 -2.50
N VAL A 103 -21.38 30.41 -3.23
CA VAL A 103 -21.49 29.55 -4.41
C VAL A 103 -21.92 28.16 -3.96
N VAL A 104 -23.05 27.68 -4.48
CA VAL A 104 -23.63 26.39 -4.11
C VAL A 104 -23.39 25.36 -5.21
N THR A 105 -22.95 24.16 -4.85
CA THR A 105 -22.84 23.01 -5.76
C THR A 105 -23.56 21.81 -5.16
N LYS A 106 -24.40 21.14 -5.95
CA LYS A 106 -25.00 19.87 -5.57
C LYS A 106 -24.20 18.70 -6.15
N PRO A 107 -23.78 17.72 -5.34
CA PRO A 107 -23.08 16.53 -5.83
C PRO A 107 -23.90 15.79 -6.90
N ARG A 108 -23.20 15.23 -7.89
CA ARG A 108 -23.78 14.39 -8.94
C ARG A 108 -23.13 13.02 -8.86
N GLU A 109 -23.96 11.97 -8.75
CA GLU A 109 -23.50 10.59 -8.65
C GLU A 109 -22.46 10.36 -7.52
N GLY A 110 -22.64 11.06 -6.38
CA GLY A 110 -21.73 10.98 -5.24
C GLY A 110 -20.42 11.77 -5.40
N THR A 111 -20.26 12.54 -6.47
CA THR A 111 -19.04 13.32 -6.75
C THR A 111 -19.33 14.83 -6.84
N TRP A 112 -18.28 15.63 -6.66
CA TRP A 112 -18.30 17.08 -6.73
C TRP A 112 -16.93 17.58 -7.20
N GLU A 113 -16.90 18.79 -7.76
CA GLU A 113 -15.69 19.38 -8.31
C GLU A 113 -15.42 20.78 -7.77
N LEU A 114 -14.14 21.16 -7.72
CA LEU A 114 -13.64 22.46 -7.28
C LEU A 114 -13.31 23.43 -8.43
N HIS A 115 -13.51 23.04 -9.69
CA HIS A 115 -13.19 23.89 -10.84
C HIS A 115 -13.91 25.24 -10.76
N GLY A 116 -13.14 26.33 -10.79
CA GLY A 116 -13.65 27.70 -10.72
C GLY A 116 -14.27 28.09 -9.36
N LYS A 117 -13.98 27.36 -8.28
CA LYS A 117 -14.52 27.61 -6.93
C LYS A 117 -13.37 27.78 -5.95
N HIS A 118 -13.57 28.69 -5.00
CA HIS A 118 -12.65 28.86 -3.88
C HIS A 118 -13.17 28.17 -2.63
N PHE A 119 -12.25 27.79 -1.74
CA PHE A 119 -12.63 27.26 -0.43
C PHE A 119 -13.53 28.24 0.32
N TYR A 120 -14.55 27.71 1.02
CA TYR A 120 -15.44 28.52 1.85
C TYR A 120 -14.68 29.47 2.79
N LYS A 121 -13.57 28.99 3.36
CA LYS A 121 -12.60 29.79 4.09
C LYS A 121 -11.19 29.36 3.69
N ALA A 122 -10.61 30.10 2.76
CA ALA A 122 -9.26 29.82 2.30
C ALA A 122 -8.21 30.21 3.36
N ALA A 123 -7.17 29.39 3.49
CA ALA A 123 -6.04 29.66 4.38
C ALA A 123 -4.91 30.37 3.64
N SER A 124 -4.09 31.10 4.40
CA SER A 124 -2.90 31.77 3.90
C SER A 124 -1.64 31.04 4.37
N LEU A 125 -0.87 30.50 3.43
CA LEU A 125 0.37 29.79 3.66
C LEU A 125 1.55 30.59 3.09
N THR A 126 2.08 31.50 3.90
CA THR A 126 3.16 32.42 3.54
C THR A 126 4.53 31.94 4.05
N ARG A 127 4.55 31.14 5.13
CA ARG A 127 5.79 30.64 5.75
C ARG A 127 5.82 29.11 5.73
N LYS A 128 6.42 28.54 4.69
CA LYS A 128 6.61 27.10 4.54
C LYS A 128 8.02 26.78 4.06
N THR A 129 8.50 25.57 4.31
CA THR A 129 9.73 25.04 3.70
C THR A 129 9.45 23.75 2.95
N LEU A 130 10.33 23.40 2.01
CA LEU A 130 10.33 22.11 1.32
C LEU A 130 11.59 21.33 1.70
N LEU A 131 11.39 20.14 2.28
CA LEU A 131 12.43 19.21 2.66
C LEU A 131 12.41 18.01 1.70
N ASN A 132 13.38 17.97 0.80
CA ASN A 132 13.58 16.86 -0.12
C ASN A 132 14.40 15.74 0.54
N LEU A 133 13.83 14.55 0.66
CA LEU A 133 14.53 13.37 1.18
C LEU A 133 15.01 12.40 0.07
N ILE A 134 14.79 12.76 -1.20
CA ILE A 134 15.23 11.98 -2.34
C ILE A 134 16.68 12.37 -2.68
N ARG A 135 17.58 11.39 -2.68
CA ARG A 135 19.01 11.57 -2.98
C ARG A 135 19.29 12.10 -4.39
N PHE A 136 18.45 11.73 -5.37
CA PHE A 136 18.63 12.05 -6.79
C PHE A 136 17.44 12.82 -7.38
N ALA A 137 16.80 13.69 -6.58
CA ALA A 137 15.78 14.57 -7.14
C ALA A 137 16.40 15.54 -8.16
N GLN A 138 15.80 15.60 -9.35
CA GLN A 138 16.09 16.69 -10.29
C GLN A 138 15.52 18.00 -9.72
N ARG A 139 16.36 19.04 -9.64
CA ARG A 139 15.95 20.36 -9.13
C ARG A 139 14.73 20.90 -9.89
N ASP A 140 14.70 20.73 -11.21
CA ASP A 140 13.60 21.15 -12.07
C ASP A 140 12.26 20.50 -11.68
N GLY A 141 12.28 19.24 -11.22
CA GLY A 141 11.10 18.54 -10.74
C GLY A 141 10.52 19.15 -9.47
N LEU A 142 11.38 19.52 -8.52
CA LEU A 142 10.97 20.19 -7.28
C LEU A 142 10.41 21.59 -7.55
N ASP A 143 11.08 22.36 -8.42
CA ASP A 143 10.62 23.70 -8.79
C ASP A 143 9.27 23.67 -9.51
N ASN A 144 9.06 22.70 -10.41
CA ASN A 144 7.79 22.50 -11.09
C ASN A 144 6.68 22.09 -10.11
N PHE A 145 6.98 21.18 -9.19
CA PHE A 145 6.04 20.78 -8.13
C PHE A 145 5.62 22.00 -7.28
N VAL A 146 6.58 22.82 -6.85
CA VAL A 146 6.32 24.02 -6.05
C VAL A 146 5.46 25.01 -6.83
N LYS A 147 5.80 25.29 -8.09
CA LYS A 147 5.03 26.19 -8.97
C LYS A 147 3.60 25.69 -9.14
N LEU A 148 3.41 24.39 -9.35
CA LEU A 148 2.09 23.77 -9.49
C LEU A 148 1.29 23.91 -8.18
N LEU A 149 1.90 23.60 -7.04
CA LEU A 149 1.26 23.72 -5.73
C LEU A 149 0.80 25.16 -5.44
N VAL A 150 1.68 26.14 -5.68
CA VAL A 150 1.37 27.57 -5.50
C VAL A 150 0.21 27.98 -6.41
N ARG A 151 0.29 27.61 -7.70
CA ARG A 151 -0.75 27.91 -8.68
C ARG A 151 -2.10 27.32 -8.28
N THR A 152 -2.16 26.02 -8.00
CA THR A 152 -3.42 25.33 -7.63
C THR A 152 -4.00 25.87 -6.32
N GLY A 153 -3.15 26.20 -5.34
CA GLY A 153 -3.60 26.86 -4.11
C GLY A 153 -4.27 28.20 -4.37
N ASN A 154 -3.65 29.05 -5.19
CA ASN A 154 -4.19 30.35 -5.58
C ASN A 154 -5.49 30.23 -6.39
N GLU A 155 -5.60 29.24 -7.28
CA GLU A 155 -6.83 28.92 -8.03
C GLU A 155 -7.98 28.48 -7.10
N LEU A 156 -7.67 27.97 -5.90
CA LEU A 156 -8.64 27.59 -4.86
C LEU A 156 -8.89 28.71 -3.82
N GLY A 157 -8.37 29.92 -4.08
CA GLY A 157 -8.49 31.09 -3.21
C GLY A 157 -7.53 31.10 -2.02
N MET A 158 -6.65 30.11 -1.88
CA MET A 158 -5.60 30.12 -0.84
C MET A 158 -4.49 31.09 -1.24
N ARG A 159 -3.99 31.89 -0.29
CA ARG A 159 -2.76 32.65 -0.53
C ARG A 159 -1.56 31.77 -0.24
N ILE A 160 -1.01 31.13 -1.26
CA ILE A 160 0.20 30.31 -1.12
C ILE A 160 1.39 31.03 -1.75
N GLU A 161 2.42 31.31 -0.94
CA GLU A 161 3.67 31.92 -1.42
C GLU A 161 4.74 30.86 -1.72
N GLN A 162 5.88 31.28 -2.27
CA GLN A 162 7.01 30.38 -2.48
C GLN A 162 7.58 29.87 -1.14
N PRO A 163 8.11 28.64 -1.07
CA PRO A 163 8.82 28.17 0.12
C PRO A 163 9.95 29.12 0.49
N VAL A 164 10.10 29.36 1.79
CA VAL A 164 11.18 30.19 2.35
C VAL A 164 12.53 29.52 2.16
N ASP A 165 12.56 28.19 2.25
CA ASP A 165 13.75 27.37 2.01
C ASP A 165 13.36 26.08 1.28
N ILE A 166 14.29 25.61 0.45
CA ILE A 166 14.22 24.31 -0.22
C ILE A 166 15.52 23.58 0.09
N SER A 167 15.44 22.66 1.06
CA SER A 167 16.58 21.92 1.57
C SER A 167 16.51 20.45 1.16
N SER A 168 17.66 19.78 1.11
CA SER A 168 17.75 18.34 0.87
C SER A 168 18.45 17.66 2.04
N ALA A 169 17.93 16.52 2.48
CA ALA A 169 18.48 15.78 3.61
C ALA A 169 18.40 14.27 3.37
N ASP A 170 19.19 13.50 4.14
CA ASP A 170 19.27 12.04 4.02
C ASP A 170 18.95 11.41 5.38
N THR A 171 17.86 10.64 5.44
CA THR A 171 17.37 9.99 6.66
C THR A 171 18.32 8.91 7.18
N ASN A 172 19.27 8.43 6.36
CA ASN A 172 20.33 7.53 6.81
C ASN A 172 21.42 8.26 7.61
N ARG A 173 21.55 9.58 7.42
CA ARG A 173 22.58 10.39 8.10
C ARG A 173 22.05 11.06 9.37
N LYS A 174 20.77 11.46 9.37
CA LYS A 174 20.12 12.10 10.52
C LYS A 174 18.69 11.58 10.68
N PRO A 175 18.17 11.45 11.91
CA PRO A 175 16.76 11.15 12.13
C PRO A 175 15.86 12.31 11.63
N ILE A 176 14.67 11.99 11.10
CA ILE A 176 13.71 12.99 10.61
C ILE A 176 13.32 14.02 11.68
N ARG A 177 13.23 13.59 12.94
CA ARG A 177 12.93 14.48 14.07
C ARG A 177 13.95 15.61 14.20
N THR A 178 15.23 15.29 14.06
CA THR A 178 16.30 16.29 14.13
C THR A 178 16.22 17.26 12.95
N MET A 179 15.95 16.76 11.75
CA MET A 179 15.78 17.61 10.56
C MET A 179 14.60 18.58 10.72
N LEU A 180 13.46 18.12 11.23
CA LEU A 180 12.29 18.97 11.44
C LEU A 180 12.54 20.05 12.51
N LEU A 181 13.29 19.72 13.56
CA LEU A 181 13.72 20.72 14.55
C LEU A 181 14.68 21.74 13.93
N GLU A 182 15.62 21.31 13.07
CA GLU A 182 16.49 22.22 12.33
C GLU A 182 15.67 23.18 11.44
N GLU A 183 14.67 22.68 10.71
CA GLU A 183 13.77 23.51 9.88
C GLU A 183 12.96 24.51 10.72
N GLN A 184 12.43 24.08 11.88
CA GLN A 184 11.71 24.97 12.80
C GLN A 184 12.61 26.07 13.39
N CYS A 185 13.86 25.74 13.70
CA CYS A 185 14.83 26.72 14.18
C CYS A 185 15.25 27.71 13.08
N LYS A 186 15.35 27.27 11.83
CA LYS A 186 15.72 28.13 10.68
C LYS A 186 14.63 29.14 10.35
N VAL A 187 13.36 28.72 10.38
CA VAL A 187 12.22 29.55 9.95
C VAL A 187 11.28 29.83 11.11
N PRO A 188 11.38 31.00 11.78
CA PRO A 188 10.48 31.35 12.86
C PRO A 188 9.04 31.47 12.35
N ASN A 189 8.10 30.96 13.14
CA ASN A 189 6.67 30.90 12.81
C ASN A 189 6.39 30.13 11.50
N ILE A 190 7.13 29.05 11.24
CA ILE A 190 6.83 28.13 10.14
C ILE A 190 5.41 27.56 10.31
N GLN A 191 4.62 27.64 9.24
CA GLN A 191 3.24 27.15 9.20
C GLN A 191 3.16 25.70 8.70
N MET A 192 4.10 25.28 7.85
CA MET A 192 4.12 23.95 7.24
C MET A 192 5.51 23.56 6.73
N VAL A 193 5.87 22.28 6.84
CA VAL A 193 7.03 21.67 6.17
C VAL A 193 6.51 20.65 5.16
N ILE A 194 6.85 20.83 3.88
CA ILE A 194 6.48 19.89 2.81
C ILE A 194 7.62 18.91 2.64
N ILE A 195 7.38 17.62 2.88
CA ILE A 195 8.40 16.57 2.79
C ILE A 195 8.19 15.77 1.50
N VAL A 196 9.24 15.68 0.68
CA VAL A 196 9.22 14.89 -0.56
C VAL A 196 9.91 13.55 -0.32
N LEU A 197 9.19 12.46 -0.54
CA LEU A 197 9.61 11.07 -0.35
C LEU A 197 9.62 10.32 -1.68
N ALA A 198 10.47 9.28 -1.78
CA ALA A 198 10.51 8.33 -2.89
C ALA A 198 9.57 7.14 -2.63
#